data_AF-A0A3M2ET64-F1
#
_entry.id   AF-A0A3M2ET64-F1
#
_cell.length_a   1.000
_cell.length_b   1.000
_cell.length_c   1.000
_cell.angle_alpha   90.00
_cell.angle_beta   90.00
_cell.angle_gamma   90.00
#
_symmetry.space_group_name_H-M   'P 1'
#
loop_
_entity.id
_entity.type
_entity.pdbx_description
1 polymer ?
#
loop_
_entity_poly.entity_id
_entity_poly.type
_entity_poly.pdbx_seq_one_letter_code
_entity_poly.pdbx_strand_id
1 'polypeptide(L)'
;MSGARFLAEEYRDRFPDLQRILADNPGYDLARHFATHGLAESRHLSAAPAAGVDAAFVSGGGFLFVSGWIDDSFLRRNLFAEPPLSARIAMSFHDIPVPEGAILRTYRRDVKEARGLLEDADLGFVMFFRLPDGVPPADRMTLTLTAGGRCVRIEGIAPRIVSDGYLVSYYLGFFKALEAGRHHLAGCMEAYRRHGATLVALWQDHLAVTGVAGVLDLGAPRGRPAFSALTVFFGKLEFLHAQAAALYPRLAEAGGELVAVVNTPGLATQAAELMRYAHALHGLPIRLVVMEGNAGFARANNIAAGLARSDRFLCLNPDVFPMDRTDWGAFAARMAGLEAGEILGARLHYADGAVMHDGMTILADPLPRPPDAPTAGAVLLRVDHPLKGAPETLLAPPRPGPRPVQAVTGSFLMIRRGLFEALGGFATDYVHAYYEDADLCLRAARAGAAVRCDSAIGLIHLEGRGSGHDGPGPARPAMLFNRFLFTERHAGQLAGQMAGGDGP
;
A
#
# COMPACT_ATOMS: atom_id res chain seq x y z
N MET A 1 32.34 15.94 -40.31
CA MET A 1 33.10 14.95 -39.51
C MET A 1 34.18 14.37 -40.40
N SER A 2 35.44 14.50 -40.01
CA SER A 2 36.60 13.97 -40.74
C SER A 2 36.47 12.46 -40.90
N GLY A 3 36.70 11.95 -42.11
CA GLY A 3 36.65 10.52 -42.40
C GLY A 3 37.72 9.78 -41.61
N ALA A 4 37.30 8.93 -40.67
CA ALA A 4 38.19 7.97 -40.05
C ALA A 4 38.72 7.04 -41.15
N ARG A 5 40.03 7.09 -41.41
CA ARG A 5 40.71 6.14 -42.30
C ARG A 5 40.64 4.78 -41.62
N PHE A 6 40.10 3.77 -42.31
CA PHE A 6 40.14 2.39 -41.85
C PHE A 6 41.60 1.93 -41.78
N LEU A 7 42.10 1.67 -40.57
CA LEU A 7 43.43 1.13 -40.32
C LEU A 7 43.28 -0.38 -40.07
N ALA A 8 43.51 -1.17 -41.12
CA ALA A 8 43.30 -2.61 -41.10
C ALA A 8 44.17 -3.33 -40.05
N GLU A 9 45.37 -2.82 -39.76
CA GLU A 9 46.27 -3.37 -38.75
C GLU A 9 45.71 -3.18 -37.34
N GLU A 10 45.26 -1.98 -36.98
CA GLU A 10 44.64 -1.71 -35.67
C GLU A 10 43.34 -2.49 -35.49
N TYR A 11 42.53 -2.63 -36.55
CA TYR A 11 41.30 -3.42 -36.49
C TYR A 11 41.61 -4.91 -36.29
N ARG A 12 42.57 -5.48 -37.02
CA ARG A 12 43.04 -6.85 -36.83
C ARG A 12 43.57 -7.08 -35.41
N ASP A 13 44.40 -6.17 -34.91
CA ASP A 13 45.08 -6.35 -33.62
C ASP A 13 44.13 -6.22 -32.43
N ARG A 14 42.97 -5.59 -32.64
CA ARG A 14 41.88 -5.51 -31.66
C ARG A 14 41.06 -6.80 -31.53
N PHE A 15 41.08 -7.69 -32.53
CA PHE A 15 40.27 -8.92 -32.58
C PHE A 15 41.16 -10.14 -32.91
N PRO A 16 41.67 -10.85 -31.88
CA PRO A 16 42.62 -11.96 -32.05
C PRO A 16 42.10 -13.14 -32.91
N ASP A 17 40.79 -13.31 -33.02
CA ASP A 17 40.14 -14.29 -33.89
C ASP A 17 40.28 -13.93 -35.38
N LEU A 18 40.27 -12.64 -35.73
CA LEU A 18 40.54 -12.19 -37.10
C LEU A 18 42.00 -12.46 -37.50
N GLN A 19 42.95 -12.35 -36.59
CA GLN A 19 44.35 -12.75 -36.85
C GLN A 19 44.45 -14.22 -37.25
N ARG A 20 43.67 -15.10 -36.60
CA ARG A 20 43.62 -16.52 -36.93
C ARG A 20 42.94 -16.77 -38.28
N ILE A 21 41.82 -16.10 -38.56
CA ILE A 21 41.12 -16.20 -39.86
C ILE A 21 42.02 -15.73 -41.01
N LEU A 22 42.82 -14.69 -40.81
CA LEU A 22 43.77 -14.19 -41.80
C LEU A 22 44.98 -15.11 -41.96
N ALA A 23 45.43 -15.76 -40.88
CA ALA A 23 46.46 -16.78 -40.95
C ALA A 23 46.00 -18.00 -41.76
N ASP A 24 44.74 -18.42 -41.58
CA ASP A 24 44.14 -19.54 -42.30
C ASP A 24 43.65 -19.15 -43.71
N ASN A 25 43.41 -17.86 -43.95
CA ASN A 25 42.87 -17.34 -45.21
C ASN A 25 43.39 -15.91 -45.53
N PRO A 26 44.60 -15.79 -46.12
CA PRO A 26 45.28 -14.51 -46.31
C PRO A 26 44.56 -13.53 -47.25
N GLY A 27 43.61 -14.02 -48.07
CA GLY A 27 42.80 -13.22 -48.99
C GLY A 27 41.51 -12.67 -48.37
N TYR A 28 41.30 -12.84 -47.06
CA TYR A 28 40.08 -12.41 -46.38
C TYR A 28 39.97 -10.88 -46.34
N ASP A 29 38.88 -10.34 -46.90
CA ASP A 29 38.67 -8.90 -47.05
C ASP A 29 38.23 -8.25 -45.71
N LEU A 30 39.23 -7.83 -44.93
CA LEU A 30 39.06 -7.07 -43.69
C LEU A 30 38.24 -5.79 -43.84
N ALA A 31 38.33 -5.11 -44.99
CA ALA A 31 37.64 -3.84 -45.21
C ALA A 31 36.14 -4.08 -45.42
N ARG A 32 35.77 -5.10 -46.20
CA ARG A 32 34.38 -5.54 -46.33
C ARG A 32 33.83 -6.10 -45.03
N HIS A 33 34.65 -6.84 -44.29
CA HIS A 33 34.29 -7.35 -42.97
C HIS A 33 33.99 -6.21 -41.99
N PHE A 34 34.88 -5.22 -41.90
CA PHE A 34 34.68 -4.00 -41.11
C PHE A 34 33.45 -3.22 -41.54
N ALA A 35 33.21 -3.06 -42.84
CA ALA A 35 32.02 -2.40 -43.36
C ALA A 35 30.72 -3.12 -42.97
N THR A 36 30.79 -4.44 -42.72
CA THR A 36 29.64 -5.25 -42.34
C THR A 36 29.41 -5.28 -40.82
N HIS A 37 30.47 -5.27 -40.01
CA HIS A 37 30.39 -5.53 -38.56
C HIS A 37 30.82 -4.35 -37.67
N GLY A 38 31.56 -3.39 -38.22
CA GLY A 38 32.05 -2.19 -37.54
C GLY A 38 33.01 -2.48 -36.38
N LEU A 39 33.37 -1.44 -35.62
CA LEU A 39 34.22 -1.54 -34.42
C LEU A 39 33.53 -2.23 -33.22
N ALA A 40 32.23 -2.55 -33.34
CA ALA A 40 31.40 -3.12 -32.27
C ALA A 40 31.17 -4.63 -32.44
N GLU A 41 32.11 -5.32 -33.07
CA GLU A 41 32.00 -6.73 -33.35
C GLU A 41 32.02 -7.57 -32.06
N SER A 42 30.89 -8.19 -31.75
CA SER A 42 30.60 -8.83 -30.47
C SER A 42 30.31 -10.33 -30.66
N ARG A 43 31.29 -11.07 -31.22
CA ARG A 43 31.12 -12.51 -31.47
C ARG A 43 31.67 -13.43 -30.36
N HIS A 44 32.42 -12.92 -29.39
CA HIS A 44 33.07 -13.76 -28.38
C HIS A 44 32.89 -13.34 -26.91
N LEU A 45 31.94 -12.44 -26.62
CA LEU A 45 31.37 -12.42 -25.27
C LEU A 45 30.46 -13.66 -25.17
N SER A 46 30.70 -14.57 -24.23
CA SER A 46 29.73 -15.62 -23.89
C SER A 46 28.35 -14.98 -23.88
N ALA A 47 27.42 -15.42 -24.73
CA ALA A 47 26.16 -14.73 -24.94
C ALA A 47 25.53 -14.42 -23.58
N ALA A 48 25.59 -13.15 -23.16
CA ALA A 48 25.00 -12.77 -21.89
C ALA A 48 23.53 -13.22 -21.94
N PRO A 49 23.01 -13.81 -20.86
CA PRO A 49 21.75 -14.54 -20.91
C PRO A 49 20.66 -13.65 -21.52
N ALA A 50 19.81 -14.21 -22.39
CA ALA A 50 18.75 -13.44 -23.05
C ALA A 50 17.62 -13.04 -22.09
N ALA A 51 17.62 -13.58 -20.86
CA ALA A 51 16.68 -13.26 -19.80
C ALA A 51 17.28 -13.65 -18.43
N GLY A 52 16.72 -13.09 -17.36
CA GLY A 52 17.09 -13.42 -15.98
C GLY A 52 15.91 -13.31 -15.03
N VAL A 53 16.01 -13.99 -13.89
CA VAL A 53 15.06 -13.88 -12.77
C VAL A 53 15.80 -13.23 -11.61
N ASP A 54 15.27 -12.11 -11.12
CA ASP A 54 15.85 -11.37 -9.99
C ASP A 54 15.29 -11.90 -8.66
N ALA A 55 14.00 -12.22 -8.64
CA ALA A 55 13.34 -12.75 -7.46
C ALA A 55 12.19 -13.69 -7.82
N ALA A 56 12.01 -14.72 -7.00
CA ALA A 56 10.87 -15.63 -7.07
C ALA A 56 10.43 -15.98 -5.65
N PHE A 57 9.14 -15.79 -5.35
CA PHE A 57 8.54 -16.08 -4.05
C PHE A 57 7.27 -16.89 -4.23
N VAL A 58 7.07 -17.86 -3.34
CA VAL A 58 5.80 -18.57 -3.17
C VAL A 58 5.32 -18.33 -1.75
N SER A 59 4.10 -17.84 -1.59
CA SER A 59 3.51 -17.64 -0.27
C SER A 59 2.82 -18.90 0.27
N GLY A 60 2.61 -18.97 1.58
CA GLY A 60 1.86 -20.05 2.22
C GLY A 60 0.44 -20.22 1.67
N GLY A 61 -0.23 -19.11 1.31
CA GLY A 61 -1.55 -19.10 0.66
C GLY A 61 -1.56 -19.47 -0.84
N GLY A 62 -0.41 -19.85 -1.40
CA GLY A 62 -0.30 -20.30 -2.79
C GLY A 62 -0.17 -19.17 -3.81
N PHE A 63 0.33 -18.00 -3.43
CA PHE A 63 0.58 -16.90 -4.36
C PHE A 63 2.02 -16.93 -4.87
N LEU A 64 2.20 -16.73 -6.16
CA LEU A 64 3.51 -16.66 -6.80
C LEU A 64 3.81 -15.23 -7.22
N PHE A 65 4.99 -14.74 -6.84
CA PHE A 65 5.58 -13.52 -7.38
C PHE A 65 6.90 -13.86 -8.06
N VAL A 66 7.09 -13.40 -9.30
CA VAL A 66 8.35 -13.52 -10.04
C VAL A 66 8.69 -12.18 -10.68
N SER A 67 9.88 -11.67 -10.44
CA SER A 67 10.41 -10.50 -11.16
C SER A 67 11.69 -10.87 -11.90
N GLY A 68 11.89 -10.25 -13.05
CA GLY A 68 13.04 -10.53 -13.89
C GLY A 68 13.11 -9.59 -15.09
N TRP A 69 13.87 -10.01 -16.08
CA TRP A 69 14.04 -9.29 -17.34
C TRP A 69 14.20 -10.25 -18.52
N ILE A 70 13.91 -9.75 -19.72
CA ILE A 70 14.12 -10.44 -21.00
C ILE A 70 14.53 -9.41 -22.06
N ASP A 71 15.55 -9.75 -22.83
CA ASP A 71 15.96 -8.97 -23.99
C ASP A 71 15.14 -9.37 -25.23
N ASP A 72 13.99 -8.72 -25.37
CA ASP A 72 13.11 -8.80 -26.54
C ASP A 72 13.21 -7.56 -27.44
N SER A 73 14.25 -6.75 -27.26
CA SER A 73 14.48 -5.49 -27.99
C SER A 73 14.54 -5.67 -29.51
N PHE A 74 14.98 -6.84 -29.98
CA PHE A 74 15.06 -7.18 -31.40
C PHE A 74 13.68 -7.19 -32.10
N LEU A 75 12.58 -7.40 -31.38
CA LEU A 75 11.22 -7.36 -31.93
C LEU A 75 10.74 -5.93 -32.16
N ARG A 76 11.32 -4.96 -31.46
CA ARG A 76 10.91 -3.55 -31.50
C ARG A 76 11.40 -2.83 -32.76
N ARG A 77 12.36 -3.40 -33.49
CA ARG A 77 12.94 -2.80 -34.71
C ARG A 77 11.92 -2.55 -35.84
N ASN A 78 10.73 -3.18 -35.80
CA ASN A 78 9.71 -3.09 -36.85
C ASN A 78 8.29 -2.78 -36.32
N LEU A 79 8.09 -2.51 -35.02
CA LEU A 79 6.76 -2.37 -34.41
C LEU A 79 6.73 -1.22 -33.39
N PHE A 80 5.70 -0.37 -33.45
CA PHE A 80 5.44 0.70 -32.48
C PHE A 80 4.81 0.21 -31.16
N ALA A 81 4.53 -1.10 -31.04
CA ALA A 81 3.88 -1.71 -29.88
C ALA A 81 4.81 -2.68 -29.17
N GLU A 82 4.67 -2.79 -27.85
CA GLU A 82 5.43 -3.77 -27.07
C GLU A 82 5.08 -5.20 -27.50
N PRO A 83 6.07 -6.08 -27.71
CA PRO A 83 5.79 -7.46 -28.10
C PRO A 83 5.04 -8.17 -26.95
N PRO A 84 3.99 -8.95 -27.24
CA PRO A 84 3.30 -9.71 -26.21
C PRO A 84 4.26 -10.71 -25.56
N LEU A 85 4.35 -10.64 -24.23
CA LEU A 85 5.10 -11.60 -23.42
C LEU A 85 4.11 -12.61 -22.84
N SER A 86 4.36 -13.89 -23.12
CA SER A 86 3.68 -15.00 -22.44
C SER A 86 4.68 -15.79 -21.62
N ALA A 87 4.20 -16.48 -20.58
CA ALA A 87 5.06 -17.27 -19.72
C ALA A 87 4.39 -18.57 -19.27
N ARG A 88 5.22 -19.59 -19.06
CA ARG A 88 4.84 -20.87 -18.45
C ARG A 88 5.81 -21.20 -17.33
N ILE A 89 5.30 -21.82 -16.27
CA ILE A 89 6.08 -22.19 -15.10
C ILE A 89 5.92 -23.69 -14.88
N ALA A 90 7.03 -24.41 -14.97
CA ALA A 90 7.07 -25.81 -14.63
C ALA A 90 7.58 -25.98 -13.18
N MET A 91 6.77 -26.55 -12.30
CA MET A 91 7.12 -26.86 -10.92
C MET A 91 6.30 -28.05 -10.40
N SER A 92 6.87 -28.87 -9.51
CA SER A 92 6.15 -30.00 -8.88
C SER A 92 5.36 -30.89 -9.86
N PHE A 93 5.93 -31.19 -11.04
CA PHE A 93 5.27 -31.94 -12.15
C PHE A 93 4.07 -31.24 -12.81
N HIS A 94 3.76 -30.01 -12.44
CA HIS A 94 2.78 -29.17 -13.11
C HIS A 94 3.46 -28.25 -14.12
N ASP A 95 2.78 -27.99 -15.23
CA ASP A 95 3.15 -26.97 -16.22
C ASP A 95 2.04 -25.91 -16.29
N ILE A 96 2.32 -24.76 -15.71
CA ILE A 96 1.32 -23.75 -15.33
C ILE A 96 1.43 -22.58 -16.30
N PRO A 97 0.41 -22.31 -17.13
CA PRO A 97 0.36 -21.08 -17.91
C PRO A 97 0.22 -19.87 -16.97
N VAL A 98 1.06 -18.86 -17.14
CA VAL A 98 0.91 -17.59 -16.43
C VAL A 98 -0.21 -16.79 -17.11
N PRO A 99 -1.26 -16.35 -16.38
CA PRO A 99 -2.32 -15.54 -16.97
C PRO A 99 -1.76 -14.26 -17.61
N GLU A 100 -2.23 -13.89 -18.79
CA GLU A 100 -1.74 -12.69 -19.50
C GLU A 100 -1.89 -11.42 -18.65
N GLY A 101 -3.03 -11.28 -17.97
CA GLY A 101 -3.29 -10.17 -17.03
C GLY A 101 -2.36 -10.15 -15.81
N ALA A 102 -1.67 -11.24 -15.49
CA ALA A 102 -0.74 -11.32 -14.38
C ALA A 102 0.68 -10.84 -14.73
N ILE A 103 1.00 -10.64 -16.01
CA ILE A 103 2.33 -10.20 -16.46
C ILE A 103 2.31 -8.69 -16.64
N LEU A 104 3.17 -7.98 -15.91
CA LEU A 104 3.40 -6.55 -16.03
C LEU A 104 4.81 -6.30 -16.57
N ARG A 105 4.94 -5.51 -17.64
CA ARG A 105 6.24 -5.05 -18.15
C ARG A 105 6.73 -3.85 -17.34
N THR A 106 8.05 -3.78 -17.13
CA THR A 106 8.67 -2.71 -16.35
C THR A 106 9.93 -2.19 -17.01
N TYR A 107 10.18 -0.89 -16.90
CA TYR A 107 11.43 -0.30 -17.36
C TYR A 107 12.63 -0.74 -16.51
N ARG A 108 13.70 -1.22 -17.17
CA ARG A 108 14.95 -1.68 -16.56
C ARG A 108 16.15 -0.98 -17.18
N ARG A 109 16.52 0.16 -16.59
CA ARG A 109 17.65 0.99 -17.06
C ARG A 109 18.99 0.25 -17.01
N ASP A 110 19.22 -0.50 -15.94
CA ASP A 110 20.40 -1.33 -15.74
C ASP A 110 20.55 -2.38 -16.85
N VAL A 111 19.46 -3.04 -17.24
CA VAL A 111 19.46 -4.02 -18.34
C VAL A 111 19.70 -3.31 -19.68
N LYS A 112 19.05 -2.17 -19.92
CA LYS A 112 19.27 -1.35 -21.11
C LYS A 112 20.75 -0.99 -21.28
N GLU A 113 21.37 -0.46 -20.22
CA GLU A 113 22.77 -0.03 -20.19
C GLU A 113 23.72 -1.22 -20.40
N ALA A 114 23.49 -2.34 -19.70
CA ALA A 114 24.30 -3.55 -19.83
C ALA A 114 24.23 -4.19 -21.22
N ARG A 115 23.11 -4.02 -21.94
CA ARG A 115 22.90 -4.51 -23.30
C ARG A 115 23.30 -3.52 -24.40
N GLY A 116 23.72 -2.30 -24.02
CA GLY A 116 24.09 -1.25 -24.98
C GLY A 116 22.93 -0.81 -25.88
N LEU A 117 21.69 -0.89 -25.38
CA LEU A 117 20.52 -0.51 -26.15
C LEU A 117 20.38 1.02 -26.20
N LEU A 118 20.18 1.56 -27.41
CA LEU A 118 20.05 3.01 -27.64
C LEU A 118 18.66 3.51 -27.22
N GLU A 119 17.63 2.75 -27.55
CA GLU A 119 16.23 3.09 -27.28
C GLU A 119 15.78 2.58 -25.91
N ASP A 120 14.88 3.33 -25.27
CA ASP A 120 14.24 2.87 -24.04
C ASP A 120 13.27 1.72 -24.33
N ALA A 121 13.33 0.67 -23.51
CA ALA A 121 12.44 -0.48 -23.61
C ALA A 121 12.09 -1.01 -22.23
N ASP A 122 10.85 -1.45 -22.06
CA ASP A 122 10.40 -2.12 -20.84
C ASP A 122 10.86 -3.57 -20.89
N LEU A 123 12.13 -3.80 -20.56
CA LEU A 123 12.81 -5.11 -20.61
C LEU A 123 12.56 -5.95 -19.36
N GLY A 124 12.00 -5.36 -18.31
CA GLY A 124 11.63 -6.04 -17.08
C GLY A 124 10.25 -6.67 -17.16
N PHE A 125 10.01 -7.65 -16.30
CA PHE A 125 8.70 -8.19 -16.05
C PHE A 125 8.46 -8.45 -14.57
N VAL A 126 7.20 -8.38 -14.16
CA VAL A 126 6.69 -8.88 -12.90
C VAL A 126 5.47 -9.75 -13.17
N MET A 127 5.45 -10.94 -12.57
CA MET A 127 4.34 -11.88 -12.60
C MET A 127 3.81 -12.02 -11.18
N PHE A 128 2.51 -11.80 -10.99
CA PHE A 128 1.90 -11.96 -9.68
C PHE A 128 0.48 -12.52 -9.79
N PHE A 129 0.29 -13.75 -9.32
CA PHE A 129 -0.98 -14.47 -9.40
C PHE A 129 -1.07 -15.60 -8.36
N ARG A 130 -2.27 -16.11 -8.15
CA ARG A 130 -2.50 -17.31 -7.34
C ARG A 130 -2.23 -18.57 -8.17
N LEU A 131 -1.45 -19.50 -7.64
CA LEU A 131 -1.25 -20.81 -8.25
C LEU A 131 -2.58 -21.59 -8.27
N PRO A 132 -2.79 -22.49 -9.25
CA PRO A 132 -3.93 -23.40 -9.24
C PRO A 132 -3.96 -24.27 -7.98
N ASP A 133 -5.17 -24.63 -7.54
CA ASP A 133 -5.36 -25.51 -6.39
C ASP A 133 -4.62 -26.85 -6.58
N GLY A 134 -3.99 -27.32 -5.51
CA GLY A 134 -3.26 -28.59 -5.51
C GLY A 134 -1.82 -28.51 -6.04
N VAL A 135 -1.34 -27.34 -6.50
CA VAL A 135 0.08 -27.14 -6.81
C VAL A 135 0.85 -26.84 -5.51
N PRO A 136 1.70 -27.76 -5.01
CA PRO A 136 2.48 -27.49 -3.81
C PRO A 136 3.64 -26.54 -4.11
N PRO A 137 4.10 -25.75 -3.11
CA PRO A 137 5.36 -25.02 -3.22
C PRO A 137 6.49 -25.96 -3.63
N ALA A 138 7.35 -25.52 -4.54
CA ALA A 138 8.43 -26.33 -5.10
C ALA A 138 9.80 -25.73 -4.78
N ASP A 139 10.77 -26.57 -4.43
CA ASP A 139 12.16 -26.12 -4.19
C ASP A 139 12.85 -25.67 -5.49
N ARG A 140 12.31 -26.08 -6.65
CA ARG A 140 12.78 -25.69 -7.97
C ARG A 140 11.62 -25.44 -8.92
N MET A 141 11.76 -24.41 -9.73
CA MET A 141 10.89 -24.11 -10.85
C MET A 141 11.70 -23.80 -12.11
N THR A 142 11.05 -23.97 -13.26
CA THR A 142 11.56 -23.53 -14.55
C THR A 142 10.61 -22.50 -15.13
N LEU A 143 11.14 -21.34 -15.53
CA LEU A 143 10.38 -20.29 -16.19
C LEU A 143 10.65 -20.34 -17.68
N THR A 144 9.60 -20.44 -18.48
CA THR A 144 9.67 -20.37 -19.94
C THR A 144 8.99 -19.08 -20.38
N LEU A 145 9.74 -18.17 -20.96
CA LEU A 145 9.28 -16.88 -21.48
C LEU A 145 9.18 -16.96 -23.00
N THR A 146 8.08 -16.50 -23.58
CA THR A 146 7.89 -16.44 -25.04
C THR A 146 7.51 -15.03 -25.47
N ALA A 147 8.32 -14.45 -26.35
CA ALA A 147 8.09 -13.13 -26.95
C ALA A 147 8.39 -13.20 -28.46
N GLY A 148 7.42 -12.79 -29.29
CA GLY A 148 7.57 -12.75 -30.76
C GLY A 148 8.07 -14.05 -31.39
N GLY A 149 7.60 -15.20 -30.89
CA GLY A 149 7.98 -16.54 -31.38
C GLY A 149 9.34 -17.05 -30.87
N ARG A 150 10.12 -16.26 -30.14
CA ARG A 150 11.32 -16.74 -29.43
C ARG A 150 10.96 -17.20 -28.04
N CYS A 151 11.55 -18.32 -27.64
CA CYS A 151 11.37 -18.95 -26.34
C CYS A 151 12.69 -18.94 -25.57
N VAL A 152 12.68 -18.42 -24.34
CA VAL A 152 13.81 -18.44 -23.41
C VAL A 152 13.40 -19.24 -22.18
N ARG A 153 14.21 -20.26 -21.83
CA ARG A 153 13.96 -21.15 -20.69
C ARG A 153 15.02 -20.91 -19.62
N ILE A 154 14.57 -20.63 -18.40
CA ILE A 154 15.41 -20.38 -17.24
C ILE A 154 15.14 -21.49 -16.23
N GLU A 155 16.10 -22.40 -16.07
CA GLU A 155 15.99 -23.59 -15.22
C GLU A 155 16.63 -23.38 -13.85
N GLY A 156 16.26 -24.24 -12.89
CA GLY A 156 16.90 -24.28 -11.58
C GLY A 156 16.59 -23.08 -10.68
N ILE A 157 15.53 -22.33 -10.96
CA ILE A 157 15.11 -21.21 -10.12
C ILE A 157 14.60 -21.79 -8.80
N ALA A 158 15.19 -21.39 -7.68
CA ALA A 158 14.76 -21.79 -6.35
C ALA A 158 13.88 -20.68 -5.75
N PRO A 159 12.53 -20.79 -5.83
CA PRO A 159 11.66 -19.78 -5.24
C PRO A 159 11.76 -19.81 -3.72
N ARG A 160 11.73 -18.65 -3.08
CA ARG A 160 11.74 -18.54 -1.62
C ARG A 160 10.32 -18.71 -1.09
N ILE A 161 10.13 -19.65 -0.17
CA ILE A 161 8.85 -19.83 0.53
C ILE A 161 8.75 -18.78 1.63
N VAL A 162 7.67 -17.99 1.63
CA VAL A 162 7.48 -16.86 2.54
C VAL A 162 6.07 -16.82 3.12
N SER A 163 5.86 -16.12 4.24
CA SER A 163 4.52 -15.85 4.75
C SER A 163 3.73 -14.91 3.83
N ASP A 164 2.41 -14.97 3.84
CA ASP A 164 1.56 -14.08 3.05
C ASP A 164 1.81 -12.60 3.38
N GLY A 165 1.89 -12.23 4.67
CA GLY A 165 2.20 -10.86 5.09
C GLY A 165 3.56 -10.35 4.59
N TYR A 166 4.56 -11.23 4.47
CA TYR A 166 5.85 -10.88 3.86
C TYR A 166 5.67 -10.56 2.38
N LEU A 167 4.93 -11.39 1.65
CA LEU A 167 4.71 -11.17 0.22
C LEU A 167 3.88 -9.90 -0.04
N VAL A 168 2.90 -9.58 0.81
CA VAL A 168 2.18 -8.29 0.77
C VAL A 168 3.15 -7.12 0.89
N SER A 169 4.03 -7.17 1.89
CA SER A 169 5.03 -6.12 2.14
C SER A 169 6.03 -5.99 0.99
N TYR A 170 6.46 -7.13 0.43
CA TYR A 170 7.37 -7.17 -0.72
C TYR A 170 6.72 -6.57 -1.98
N TYR A 171 5.48 -6.94 -2.28
CA TYR A 171 4.73 -6.40 -3.41
C TYR A 171 4.51 -4.88 -3.27
N LEU A 172 4.18 -4.38 -2.08
CA LEU A 172 4.07 -2.94 -1.84
C LEU A 172 5.42 -2.22 -2.00
N GLY A 173 6.54 -2.88 -1.68
CA GLY A 173 7.88 -2.37 -1.98
C GLY A 173 8.13 -2.24 -3.49
N PHE A 174 7.71 -3.22 -4.28
CA PHE A 174 7.71 -3.14 -5.74
C PHE A 174 6.81 -1.99 -6.25
N PHE A 175 5.59 -1.88 -5.72
CA PHE A 175 4.65 -0.82 -6.09
C PHE A 175 5.21 0.59 -5.83
N LYS A 176 5.93 0.77 -4.71
CA LYS A 176 6.68 2.00 -4.41
C LYS A 176 7.77 2.30 -5.44
N ALA A 177 8.48 1.27 -5.90
CA ALA A 177 9.53 1.43 -6.90
C ALA A 177 8.95 1.89 -8.25
N LEU A 178 7.72 1.48 -8.60
CA LEU A 178 7.00 2.00 -9.76
C LEU A 178 6.65 3.49 -9.60
N GLU A 179 6.16 3.91 -8.43
CA GLU A 179 5.80 5.31 -8.13
C GLU A 179 7.02 6.24 -8.30
N ALA A 180 8.17 5.80 -7.81
CA ALA A 180 9.44 6.53 -7.90
C ALA A 180 10.12 6.40 -9.28
N GLY A 181 9.69 5.45 -10.11
CA GLY A 181 10.28 5.13 -11.39
C GLY A 181 9.72 5.96 -12.54
N ARG A 182 10.23 5.69 -13.75
CA ARG A 182 9.89 6.43 -14.99
C ARG A 182 8.40 6.47 -15.31
N HIS A 183 7.66 5.42 -14.98
CA HIS A 183 6.23 5.32 -15.29
C HIS A 183 5.33 6.03 -14.26
N HIS A 184 5.89 6.47 -13.11
CA HIS A 184 5.19 7.18 -12.04
C HIS A 184 3.79 6.60 -11.76
N LEU A 185 2.76 7.46 -11.81
CA LEU A 185 1.37 7.07 -11.57
C LEU A 185 0.83 6.08 -12.61
N ALA A 186 1.21 6.19 -13.88
CA ALA A 186 0.74 5.31 -14.94
C ALA A 186 1.20 3.86 -14.74
N GLY A 187 2.44 3.67 -14.27
CA GLY A 187 2.96 2.34 -13.90
C GLY A 187 2.20 1.74 -12.72
N CYS A 188 1.93 2.53 -11.69
CA CYS A 188 1.12 2.09 -10.55
C CYS A 188 -0.32 1.75 -10.94
N MET A 189 -0.92 2.52 -11.85
CA MET A 189 -2.27 2.24 -12.39
C MET A 189 -2.31 0.90 -13.12
N GLU A 190 -1.36 0.64 -14.02
CA GLU A 190 -1.33 -0.62 -14.76
C GLU A 190 -1.02 -1.80 -13.84
N ALA A 191 -0.13 -1.63 -12.86
CA ALA A 191 0.09 -2.61 -11.81
C ALA A 191 -1.20 -2.89 -11.03
N TYR A 192 -1.92 -1.86 -10.61
CA TYR A 192 -3.21 -2.04 -9.91
C TYR A 192 -4.23 -2.79 -10.79
N ARG A 193 -4.36 -2.41 -12.07
CA ARG A 193 -5.29 -3.05 -13.01
C ARG A 193 -5.01 -4.54 -13.19
N ARG A 194 -3.74 -4.93 -13.16
CA ARG A 194 -3.29 -6.32 -13.36
C ARG A 194 -3.29 -7.15 -12.08
N HIS A 195 -2.86 -6.55 -10.98
CA HIS A 195 -2.48 -7.25 -9.75
C HIS A 195 -3.33 -6.85 -8.53
N GLY A 196 -4.20 -5.86 -8.66
CA GLY A 196 -5.01 -5.32 -7.56
C GLY A 196 -5.85 -6.38 -6.87
N ALA A 197 -6.65 -7.13 -7.64
CA ALA A 197 -7.45 -8.23 -7.11
C ALA A 197 -6.58 -9.32 -6.45
N THR A 198 -5.41 -9.63 -7.03
CA THR A 198 -4.47 -10.60 -6.47
C THR A 198 -3.90 -10.13 -5.13
N LEU A 199 -3.50 -8.85 -5.00
CA LEU A 199 -2.98 -8.31 -3.75
C LEU A 199 -4.06 -8.27 -2.67
N VAL A 200 -5.28 -7.88 -3.03
CA VAL A 200 -6.43 -7.90 -2.10
C VAL A 200 -6.72 -9.33 -1.63
N ALA A 201 -6.70 -10.32 -2.52
CA ALA A 201 -6.90 -11.72 -2.15
C ALA A 201 -5.79 -12.23 -1.23
N LEU A 202 -4.52 -11.97 -1.55
CA LEU A 202 -3.38 -12.30 -0.69
C LEU A 202 -3.51 -11.64 0.70
N TRP A 203 -3.95 -10.38 0.75
CA TRP A 203 -4.19 -9.67 2.00
C TRP A 203 -5.33 -10.31 2.81
N GLN A 204 -6.45 -10.69 2.18
CA GLN A 204 -7.54 -11.38 2.87
C GLN A 204 -7.11 -12.74 3.42
N ASP A 205 -6.32 -13.51 2.66
CA ASP A 205 -5.80 -14.81 3.12
C ASP A 205 -4.87 -14.63 4.33
N HIS A 206 -3.99 -13.62 4.29
CA HIS A 206 -3.17 -13.22 5.45
C HIS A 206 -4.04 -12.84 6.67
N LEU A 207 -5.12 -12.08 6.46
CA LEU A 207 -6.04 -11.71 7.54
C LEU A 207 -6.87 -12.88 8.06
N ALA A 208 -7.12 -13.91 7.25
CA ALA A 208 -7.86 -15.10 7.67
C ALA A 208 -7.06 -15.94 8.66
N VAL A 209 -5.73 -15.97 8.51
CA VAL A 209 -4.82 -16.71 9.40
C VAL A 209 -4.21 -15.85 10.51
N THR A 210 -4.41 -14.53 10.49
CA THR A 210 -3.92 -13.63 11.56
C THR A 210 -4.95 -13.51 12.68
N GLY A 211 -4.79 -14.31 13.73
CA GLY A 211 -5.69 -14.37 14.89
C GLY A 211 -5.31 -13.43 16.04
N VAL A 212 -6.07 -13.59 17.14
CA VAL A 212 -5.77 -12.98 18.44
C VAL A 212 -4.95 -13.98 19.25
N ALA A 213 -3.71 -13.62 19.56
CA ALA A 213 -2.78 -14.44 20.34
C ALA A 213 -3.14 -14.48 21.83
N GLY A 214 -3.75 -13.40 22.36
CA GLY A 214 -4.14 -13.32 23.75
C GLY A 214 -4.89 -12.06 24.10
N VAL A 215 -5.64 -12.13 25.21
CA VAL A 215 -6.37 -11.00 25.79
C VAL A 215 -6.05 -10.91 27.28
N LEU A 216 -5.78 -9.70 27.75
CA LEU A 216 -5.50 -9.39 29.15
C LEU A 216 -6.40 -8.25 29.60
N ASP A 217 -7.25 -8.52 30.60
CA ASP A 217 -8.05 -7.50 31.27
C ASP A 217 -7.29 -6.91 32.47
N LEU A 218 -7.18 -5.59 32.49
CA LEU A 218 -6.56 -4.79 33.55
C LEU A 218 -7.63 -3.93 34.22
N GLY A 219 -8.03 -4.38 35.41
CA GLY A 219 -9.17 -3.83 36.12
C GLY A 219 -10.52 -4.26 35.55
N ALA A 220 -11.56 -4.15 36.37
CA ALA A 220 -12.95 -4.34 35.95
C ALA A 220 -13.66 -2.99 35.99
N PRO A 221 -14.40 -2.60 34.95
CA PRO A 221 -15.24 -1.42 35.03
C PRO A 221 -16.33 -1.64 36.09
N ARG A 222 -16.68 -0.59 36.84
CA ARG A 222 -17.70 -0.65 37.92
C ARG A 222 -19.14 -0.87 37.43
N GLY A 223 -19.32 -0.97 36.11
CA GLY A 223 -20.58 -1.13 35.39
C GLY A 223 -20.28 -1.13 33.88
N ARG A 224 -21.30 -0.91 33.05
CA ARG A 224 -21.08 -0.74 31.60
C ARG A 224 -20.36 0.59 31.34
N PRO A 225 -19.21 0.61 30.64
CA PRO A 225 -18.53 1.86 30.30
C PRO A 225 -19.40 2.77 29.43
N ALA A 226 -19.29 4.08 29.64
CA ALA A 226 -20.03 5.09 28.88
C ALA A 226 -19.66 5.04 27.37
N PHE A 227 -18.41 4.70 27.08
CA PHE A 227 -17.87 4.44 25.75
C PHE A 227 -16.64 3.51 25.86
N SER A 228 -16.26 2.89 24.74
CA SER A 228 -15.03 2.13 24.61
C SER A 228 -14.10 2.85 23.62
N ALA A 229 -12.96 3.32 24.09
CA ALA A 229 -11.90 3.84 23.24
C ALA A 229 -11.17 2.66 22.59
N LEU A 230 -11.05 2.66 21.27
CA LEU A 230 -10.40 1.63 20.47
C LEU A 230 -9.08 2.20 19.97
N THR A 231 -7.96 1.62 20.40
CA THR A 231 -6.62 2.12 20.04
C THR A 231 -5.75 0.98 19.53
N VAL A 232 -5.19 1.16 18.33
CA VAL A 232 -4.31 0.18 17.69
C VAL A 232 -2.86 0.68 17.76
N PHE A 233 -1.99 -0.13 18.34
CA PHE A 233 -0.56 0.10 18.43
C PHE A 233 0.17 -0.74 17.38
N PHE A 234 1.05 -0.12 16.60
CA PHE A 234 1.82 -0.81 15.56
C PHE A 234 3.27 -0.28 15.45
N GLY A 235 4.25 -1.17 15.60
CA GLY A 235 5.67 -0.88 15.40
C GLY A 235 6.37 -0.12 16.52
N LYS A 236 5.70 0.82 17.22
CA LYS A 236 6.25 1.57 18.36
C LYS A 236 5.22 1.70 19.50
N LEU A 237 5.73 1.84 20.73
CA LEU A 237 4.94 2.12 21.94
C LEU A 237 5.33 3.45 22.60
N GLU A 238 6.17 4.26 21.95
CA GLU A 238 6.80 5.44 22.55
C GLU A 238 5.79 6.48 23.06
N PHE A 239 4.65 6.62 22.39
CA PHE A 239 3.58 7.53 22.78
C PHE A 239 2.64 6.98 23.85
N LEU A 240 2.70 5.68 24.17
CA LEU A 240 1.81 5.07 25.15
C LEU A 240 1.91 5.77 26.50
N HIS A 241 3.13 6.00 27.01
CA HIS A 241 3.33 6.67 28.29
C HIS A 241 2.80 8.11 28.30
N ALA A 242 3.15 8.88 27.27
CA ALA A 242 2.73 10.27 27.16
C ALA A 242 1.20 10.37 27.03
N GLN A 243 0.59 9.50 26.22
CA GLN A 243 -0.84 9.47 26.03
C GLN A 243 -1.54 9.00 27.31
N ALA A 244 -1.01 7.99 27.99
CA ALA A 244 -1.56 7.54 29.27
C ALA A 244 -1.60 8.68 30.29
N ALA A 245 -0.50 9.42 30.45
CA ALA A 245 -0.44 10.54 31.38
C ALA A 245 -1.38 11.70 31.00
N ALA A 246 -1.46 12.04 29.70
CA ALA A 246 -2.24 13.18 29.24
C ALA A 246 -3.75 12.89 29.09
N LEU A 247 -4.12 11.66 28.76
CA LEU A 247 -5.46 11.33 28.24
C LEU A 247 -6.21 10.32 29.13
N TYR A 248 -5.56 9.31 29.68
CA TYR A 248 -6.28 8.23 30.38
C TYR A 248 -7.05 8.69 31.63
N PRO A 249 -6.55 9.63 32.46
CA PRO A 249 -7.35 10.21 33.54
C PRO A 249 -8.67 10.81 33.03
N ARG A 250 -8.64 11.50 31.89
CA ARG A 250 -9.80 12.17 31.29
C ARG A 250 -10.80 11.17 30.75
N LEU A 251 -10.32 10.10 30.10
CA LEU A 251 -11.17 9.01 29.65
C LEU A 251 -11.83 8.28 30.84
N ALA A 252 -11.09 8.08 31.94
CA ALA A 252 -11.60 7.45 33.14
C ALA A 252 -12.65 8.32 33.85
N GLU A 253 -12.39 9.63 33.98
CA GLU A 253 -13.34 10.63 34.51
C GLU A 253 -14.66 10.64 33.71
N ALA A 254 -14.57 10.49 32.38
CA ALA A 254 -15.73 10.39 31.48
C ALA A 254 -16.40 9.00 31.51
N GLY A 255 -15.95 8.06 32.35
CA GLY A 255 -16.53 6.73 32.50
C GLY A 255 -16.21 5.76 31.36
N GLY A 256 -15.14 6.00 30.61
CA GLY A 256 -14.70 5.18 29.49
C GLY A 256 -13.91 3.93 29.89
N GLU A 257 -13.63 3.11 28.90
CA GLU A 257 -12.60 2.06 28.94
C GLU A 257 -11.69 2.17 27.71
N LEU A 258 -10.54 1.50 27.75
CA LEU A 258 -9.65 1.34 26.61
C LEU A 258 -9.63 -0.12 26.14
N VAL A 259 -9.83 -0.35 24.85
CA VAL A 259 -9.53 -1.61 24.17
C VAL A 259 -8.29 -1.36 23.30
N ALA A 260 -7.13 -1.78 23.81
CA ALA A 260 -5.83 -1.57 23.20
C ALA A 260 -5.41 -2.81 22.40
N VAL A 261 -5.25 -2.68 21.08
CA VAL A 261 -4.79 -3.76 20.20
C VAL A 261 -3.32 -3.57 19.87
N VAL A 262 -2.48 -4.53 20.23
CA VAL A 262 -1.07 -4.58 19.86
C VAL A 262 -0.94 -5.40 18.58
N ASN A 263 -0.76 -4.69 17.46
CA ASN A 263 -0.68 -5.23 16.10
C ASN A 263 0.77 -5.61 15.71
N THR A 264 1.63 -5.80 16.70
CA THR A 264 3.04 -6.18 16.54
C THR A 264 3.37 -7.18 17.65
N PRO A 265 3.36 -8.49 17.37
CA PRO A 265 3.49 -9.53 18.40
C PRO A 265 4.73 -9.36 19.28
N GLY A 266 5.85 -8.92 18.69
CA GLY A 266 7.11 -8.67 19.41
C GLY A 266 7.05 -7.57 20.47
N LEU A 267 5.99 -6.74 20.49
CA LEU A 267 5.78 -5.70 21.49
C LEU A 267 4.83 -6.11 22.61
N ALA A 268 4.30 -7.34 22.60
CA ALA A 268 3.26 -7.79 23.52
C ALA A 268 3.66 -7.67 24.99
N THR A 269 4.83 -8.20 25.37
CA THR A 269 5.31 -8.16 26.75
C THR A 269 5.51 -6.73 27.24
N GLN A 270 6.16 -5.89 26.42
CA GLN A 270 6.37 -4.48 26.76
C GLN A 270 5.02 -3.77 26.93
N ALA A 271 4.10 -3.92 25.98
CA ALA A 271 2.78 -3.30 26.04
C ALA A 271 1.99 -3.73 27.30
N ALA A 272 2.06 -5.01 27.67
CA ALA A 272 1.41 -5.51 28.88
C ALA A 272 1.93 -4.80 30.14
N GLU A 273 3.24 -4.66 30.29
CA GLU A 273 3.85 -3.95 31.43
C GLU A 273 3.44 -2.48 31.46
N LEU A 274 3.54 -1.77 30.31
CA LEU A 274 3.19 -0.36 30.24
C LEU A 274 1.70 -0.12 30.54
N MET A 275 0.82 -0.98 30.04
CA MET A 275 -0.62 -0.88 30.31
C MET A 275 -0.97 -1.20 31.76
N ARG A 276 -0.23 -2.10 32.44
CA ARG A 276 -0.39 -2.33 33.89
C ARG A 276 -0.07 -1.07 34.68
N TYR A 277 1.03 -0.39 34.35
CA TYR A 277 1.38 0.89 34.99
C TYR A 277 0.34 1.97 34.69
N ALA A 278 -0.08 2.12 33.43
CA ALA A 278 -1.09 3.10 33.04
C ALA A 278 -2.43 2.88 33.78
N HIS A 279 -2.88 1.63 33.89
CA HIS A 279 -4.07 1.28 34.67
C HIS A 279 -3.89 1.61 36.16
N ALA A 280 -2.78 1.17 36.76
CA ALA A 280 -2.52 1.39 38.19
C ALA A 280 -2.46 2.88 38.58
N LEU A 281 -1.92 3.73 37.68
CA LEU A 281 -1.79 5.17 37.93
C LEU A 281 -3.08 5.95 37.69
N HIS A 282 -3.86 5.57 36.67
CA HIS A 282 -4.96 6.41 36.17
C HIS A 282 -6.35 5.78 36.35
N GLY A 283 -6.43 4.52 36.76
CA GLY A 283 -7.68 3.82 37.06
C GLY A 283 -8.56 3.53 35.84
N LEU A 284 -8.14 3.87 34.62
CA LEU A 284 -8.85 3.54 33.39
C LEU A 284 -8.87 2.01 33.22
N PRO A 285 -10.04 1.36 33.07
CA PRO A 285 -10.10 -0.06 32.73
C PRO A 285 -9.51 -0.29 31.33
N ILE A 286 -8.57 -1.22 31.21
CA ILE A 286 -7.88 -1.51 29.94
C ILE A 286 -8.07 -2.99 29.59
N ARG A 287 -8.53 -3.26 28.37
CA ARG A 287 -8.48 -4.57 27.74
C ARG A 287 -7.37 -4.54 26.70
N LEU A 288 -6.29 -5.26 26.97
CA LEU A 288 -5.18 -5.44 26.04
C LEU A 288 -5.44 -6.67 25.17
N VAL A 289 -5.32 -6.51 23.85
CA VAL A 289 -5.49 -7.55 22.84
C VAL A 289 -4.19 -7.65 22.06
N VAL A 290 -3.60 -8.84 22.00
CA VAL A 290 -2.35 -9.09 21.26
C VAL A 290 -2.69 -9.87 20.00
N MET A 291 -2.28 -9.36 18.85
CA MET A 291 -2.44 -10.04 17.56
C MET A 291 -1.29 -11.02 17.31
N GLU A 292 -1.53 -12.07 16.52
CA GLU A 292 -0.50 -13.01 16.06
C GLU A 292 0.38 -12.44 14.94
N GLY A 293 -0.08 -11.37 14.30
CA GLY A 293 0.61 -10.68 13.22
C GLY A 293 -0.01 -9.31 12.95
N ASN A 294 0.53 -8.59 11.98
CA ASN A 294 -0.03 -7.31 11.57
C ASN A 294 -1.32 -7.52 10.76
N ALA A 295 -2.47 -7.21 11.36
CA ALA A 295 -3.78 -7.27 10.72
C ALA A 295 -4.21 -5.95 10.05
N GLY A 296 -3.35 -4.92 10.04
CA GLY A 296 -3.71 -3.58 9.60
C GLY A 296 -4.69 -2.87 10.53
N PHE A 297 -5.02 -1.61 10.22
CA PHE A 297 -5.85 -0.73 11.02
C PHE A 297 -7.32 -1.17 11.06
N ALA A 298 -7.90 -1.48 9.89
CA ALA A 298 -9.31 -1.85 9.77
C ALA A 298 -9.66 -3.10 10.59
N ARG A 299 -8.95 -4.22 10.35
CA ARG A 299 -9.23 -5.48 11.07
C ARG A 299 -8.92 -5.37 12.56
N ALA A 300 -7.84 -4.68 12.95
CA ALA A 300 -7.51 -4.48 14.36
C ALA A 300 -8.59 -3.68 15.10
N ASN A 301 -9.09 -2.58 14.52
CA ASN A 301 -10.20 -1.83 15.10
C ASN A 301 -11.52 -2.63 15.13
N ASN A 302 -11.81 -3.42 14.09
CA ASN A 302 -12.98 -4.30 14.09
C ASN A 302 -12.92 -5.35 15.22
N ILE A 303 -11.73 -5.92 15.48
CA ILE A 303 -11.51 -6.83 16.61
C ILE A 303 -11.70 -6.10 17.94
N ALA A 304 -11.15 -4.88 18.07
CA ALA A 304 -11.34 -4.05 19.26
C ALA A 304 -12.83 -3.77 19.53
N ALA A 305 -13.59 -3.39 18.49
CA ALA A 305 -15.03 -3.13 18.57
C ALA A 305 -15.83 -4.39 18.98
N GLY A 306 -15.43 -5.56 18.48
CA GLY A 306 -16.02 -6.85 18.88
C GLY A 306 -15.77 -7.21 20.35
N LEU A 307 -14.67 -6.74 20.94
CA LEU A 307 -14.29 -6.98 22.33
C LEU A 307 -14.67 -5.84 23.29
N ALA A 308 -15.14 -4.72 22.77
CA ALA A 308 -15.60 -3.56 23.54
C ALA A 308 -16.87 -3.88 24.36
N ARG A 309 -17.05 -3.25 25.53
CA ARG A 309 -18.22 -3.46 26.41
C ARG A 309 -19.30 -2.39 26.23
N SER A 310 -18.96 -1.23 25.67
CA SER A 310 -19.92 -0.15 25.43
C SER A 310 -20.69 -0.31 24.12
N ASP A 311 -21.79 0.43 23.97
CA ASP A 311 -22.51 0.68 22.72
C ASP A 311 -22.02 1.93 21.98
N ARG A 312 -21.06 2.67 22.54
CA ARG A 312 -20.43 3.82 21.91
C ARG A 312 -18.94 3.57 21.75
N PHE A 313 -18.44 3.78 20.55
CA PHE A 313 -17.04 3.62 20.22
C PHE A 313 -16.39 4.97 19.99
N LEU A 314 -15.15 5.08 20.44
CA LEU A 314 -14.22 6.13 20.06
C LEU A 314 -13.00 5.46 19.43
N CYS A 315 -12.87 5.52 18.10
CA CYS A 315 -11.59 5.20 17.48
C CYS A 315 -10.61 6.32 17.84
N LEU A 316 -9.48 5.96 18.42
CA LEU A 316 -8.50 6.89 18.97
C LEU A 316 -7.10 6.38 18.66
N ASN A 317 -6.36 7.11 17.85
CA ASN A 317 -4.97 6.78 17.56
C ASN A 317 -4.07 6.96 18.80
N PRO A 318 -2.99 6.17 18.93
CA PRO A 318 -2.09 6.20 20.08
C PRO A 318 -1.22 7.47 20.15
N ASP A 319 -1.20 8.29 19.09
CA ASP A 319 -0.46 9.54 18.94
C ASP A 319 -1.39 10.77 18.87
N VAL A 320 -2.60 10.65 19.42
CA VAL A 320 -3.54 11.75 19.66
C VAL A 320 -3.47 12.20 21.12
N PHE A 321 -3.37 13.52 21.33
CA PHE A 321 -3.15 14.16 22.62
C PHE A 321 -4.09 15.35 22.82
N PRO A 322 -4.46 15.67 24.08
CA PRO A 322 -5.18 16.91 24.33
C PRO A 322 -4.32 18.14 24.12
N MET A 323 -4.99 19.24 23.83
CA MET A 323 -4.48 20.60 23.90
C MET A 323 -4.81 21.18 25.29
N ASP A 324 -4.10 22.24 25.70
CA ASP A 324 -4.41 22.95 26.95
C ASP A 324 -5.86 23.46 27.01
N ARG A 325 -6.43 23.76 25.84
CA ARG A 325 -7.80 24.25 25.66
C ARG A 325 -8.82 23.17 25.31
N THR A 326 -8.48 21.89 25.37
CA THR A 326 -9.43 20.81 25.06
C THR A 326 -10.58 20.83 26.06
N ASP A 327 -11.80 21.04 25.56
CA ASP A 327 -13.01 21.04 26.37
C ASP A 327 -13.51 19.60 26.61
N TRP A 328 -13.15 19.06 27.76
CA TRP A 328 -13.58 17.73 28.20
C TRP A 328 -15.06 17.62 28.53
N GLY A 329 -15.69 18.74 28.93
CA GLY A 329 -17.13 18.79 29.17
C GLY A 329 -17.89 18.65 27.85
N ALA A 330 -17.45 19.37 26.81
CA ALA A 330 -17.97 19.22 25.46
C ALA A 330 -17.75 17.80 24.91
N PHE A 331 -16.55 17.23 25.08
CA PHE A 331 -16.28 15.83 24.71
C PHE A 331 -17.27 14.85 25.37
N ALA A 332 -17.42 14.93 26.70
CA ALA A 332 -18.29 14.05 27.45
C ALA A 332 -19.76 14.22 27.03
N ALA A 333 -20.21 15.47 26.80
CA ALA A 333 -21.56 15.77 26.33
C ALA A 333 -21.81 15.19 24.93
N ARG A 334 -20.86 15.32 24.00
CA ARG A 334 -20.97 14.74 22.65
C ARG A 334 -20.98 13.23 22.67
N MET A 335 -20.12 12.61 23.47
CA MET A 335 -20.12 11.16 23.61
C MET A 335 -21.44 10.66 24.21
N ALA A 336 -21.94 11.29 25.28
CA ALA A 336 -23.21 10.92 25.89
C ALA A 336 -24.40 11.10 24.93
N GLY A 337 -24.40 12.19 24.18
CA GLY A 337 -25.44 12.56 23.22
C GLY A 337 -25.32 11.96 21.82
N LEU A 338 -24.33 11.11 21.55
CA LEU A 338 -24.06 10.54 20.23
C LEU A 338 -25.30 9.83 19.66
N GLU A 339 -25.77 10.29 18.51
CA GLU A 339 -27.00 9.78 17.89
C GLU A 339 -26.78 8.39 17.26
N ALA A 340 -27.87 7.63 17.09
CA ALA A 340 -27.79 6.27 16.55
C ALA A 340 -27.32 6.23 15.09
N GLY A 341 -27.68 7.24 14.30
CA GLY A 341 -27.30 7.40 12.90
C GLY A 341 -26.23 8.45 12.69
N GLU A 342 -25.23 8.56 13.57
CA GLU A 342 -24.20 9.59 13.48
C GLU A 342 -22.78 9.00 13.55
N ILE A 343 -21.91 9.54 12.70
CA ILE A 343 -20.46 9.48 12.84
C ILE A 343 -19.97 10.88 13.15
N LEU A 344 -19.25 11.04 14.26
CA LEU A 344 -18.76 12.32 14.73
C LEU A 344 -17.23 12.31 14.87
N GLY A 345 -16.56 13.21 14.15
CA GLY A 345 -15.13 13.50 14.31
C GLY A 345 -14.88 14.78 15.09
N ALA A 346 -13.60 15.06 15.36
CA ALA A 346 -13.13 16.27 16.01
C ALA A 346 -12.10 16.99 15.12
N ARG A 347 -11.81 18.25 15.46
CA ARG A 347 -10.68 18.97 14.85
C ARG A 347 -9.36 18.47 15.46
N LEU A 348 -8.44 18.06 14.59
CA LEU A 348 -7.10 17.65 14.95
C LEU A 348 -6.09 18.67 14.43
N HIS A 349 -5.09 18.95 15.26
CA HIS A 349 -4.02 19.91 15.01
C HIS A 349 -2.67 19.20 14.93
N TYR A 350 -1.75 19.76 14.17
CA TYR A 350 -0.33 19.49 14.31
C TYR A 350 0.19 20.01 15.66
N ALA A 351 1.39 19.58 16.05
CA ALA A 351 2.04 20.02 17.28
C ALA A 351 2.32 21.53 17.33
N ASP A 352 2.44 22.18 16.17
CA ASP A 352 2.58 23.64 16.03
C ASP A 352 1.24 24.40 16.07
N GLY A 353 0.13 23.68 16.25
CA GLY A 353 -1.23 24.23 16.29
C GLY A 353 -1.90 24.41 14.93
N ALA A 354 -1.20 24.20 13.81
CA ALA A 354 -1.82 24.23 12.50
C ALA A 354 -2.88 23.13 12.35
N VAL A 355 -3.92 23.38 11.55
CA VAL A 355 -4.97 22.38 11.30
C VAL A 355 -4.38 21.17 10.59
N MET A 356 -4.69 19.98 11.08
CA MET A 356 -4.40 18.73 10.38
C MET A 356 -5.68 18.14 9.78
N HIS A 357 -6.74 18.08 10.58
CA HIS A 357 -8.05 17.58 10.18
C HIS A 357 -9.15 18.47 10.77
N ASP A 358 -10.12 18.85 9.95
CA ASP A 358 -11.35 19.51 10.38
C ASP A 358 -12.48 18.97 9.49
N GLY A 359 -12.68 17.64 9.56
CA GLY A 359 -13.37 16.87 8.52
C GLY A 359 -12.51 16.63 7.27
N MET A 360 -13.07 15.86 6.35
CA MET A 360 -12.46 15.46 5.09
C MET A 360 -13.47 15.58 3.95
N THR A 361 -12.97 15.82 2.75
CA THR A 361 -13.75 15.90 1.51
C THR A 361 -13.16 14.96 0.45
N ILE A 362 -13.98 14.50 -0.48
CA ILE A 362 -13.56 13.63 -1.57
C ILE A 362 -13.47 14.47 -2.83
N LEU A 363 -12.26 14.55 -3.38
CA LEU A 363 -11.99 15.22 -4.66
C LEU A 363 -11.71 14.18 -5.74
N ALA A 364 -11.88 14.58 -6.99
CA ALA A 364 -11.51 13.76 -8.14
C ALA A 364 -10.33 14.41 -8.86
N ASP A 365 -9.16 13.77 -8.80
CA ASP A 365 -8.02 14.20 -9.61
C ASP A 365 -8.19 13.64 -11.03
N PRO A 366 -8.04 14.44 -12.09
CA PRO A 366 -8.12 13.96 -13.46
C PRO A 366 -6.92 13.04 -13.75
N LEU A 367 -7.17 11.87 -14.34
CA LEU A 367 -6.10 10.98 -14.80
C LEU A 367 -5.72 11.29 -16.25
N PRO A 368 -4.42 11.19 -16.60
CA PRO A 368 -3.99 11.24 -18.00
C PRO A 368 -4.73 10.18 -18.82
N ARG A 369 -5.30 10.59 -19.97
CA ARG A 369 -6.05 9.74 -20.88
C ARG A 369 -5.11 8.78 -21.64
N PRO A 370 -5.37 7.46 -21.68
CA PRO A 370 -4.85 6.63 -22.76
C PRO A 370 -5.57 7.03 -24.07
N PRO A 371 -4.85 7.21 -25.20
CA PRO A 371 -5.39 7.80 -26.43
C PRO A 371 -6.76 7.25 -26.88
N ASP A 372 -7.02 5.96 -26.62
CA ASP A 372 -8.10 5.20 -27.28
C ASP A 372 -9.32 4.88 -26.39
N ALA A 373 -9.46 5.45 -25.19
CA ALA A 373 -10.59 5.16 -24.30
C ALA A 373 -11.87 5.96 -24.68
N PRO A 374 -13.03 5.31 -24.95
CA PRO A 374 -14.29 5.99 -25.15
C PRO A 374 -15.00 6.26 -23.81
N THR A 375 -15.55 7.47 -23.65
CA THR A 375 -16.25 8.05 -22.47
C THR A 375 -15.37 8.69 -21.38
N ALA A 376 -15.98 9.59 -20.61
CA ALA A 376 -15.43 10.67 -19.77
C ALA A 376 -14.07 10.38 -19.09
N GLY A 377 -13.22 11.41 -18.99
CA GLY A 377 -11.86 11.31 -18.44
C GLY A 377 -11.85 10.53 -17.12
N ALA A 378 -11.03 9.47 -17.06
CA ALA A 378 -10.88 8.68 -15.85
C ALA A 378 -10.45 9.58 -14.69
N VAL A 379 -11.05 9.38 -13.52
CA VAL A 379 -10.71 10.13 -12.31
C VAL A 379 -10.06 9.22 -11.29
N LEU A 380 -9.21 9.81 -10.44
CA LEU A 380 -8.68 9.16 -9.26
C LEU A 380 -9.19 9.90 -8.02
N LEU A 381 -10.07 9.27 -7.26
CA LEU A 381 -10.61 9.89 -6.05
C LEU A 381 -9.50 10.09 -5.02
N ARG A 382 -9.52 11.22 -4.34
CA ARG A 382 -8.60 11.56 -3.24
C ARG A 382 -9.40 11.98 -2.03
N VAL A 383 -9.02 11.48 -0.86
CA VAL A 383 -9.44 12.09 0.41
C VAL A 383 -8.58 13.32 0.64
N ASP A 384 -9.22 14.48 0.61
CA ASP A 384 -8.61 15.78 0.85
C ASP A 384 -8.98 16.27 2.25
N HIS A 385 -8.08 17.05 2.85
CA HIS A 385 -8.22 17.59 4.19
C HIS A 385 -8.27 19.13 4.10
N PRO A 386 -9.48 19.72 4.05
CA PRO A 386 -9.62 21.16 3.94
C PRO A 386 -8.86 21.88 5.04
N LEU A 387 -8.17 22.96 4.66
CA LEU A 387 -7.38 23.80 5.58
C LEU A 387 -6.18 23.09 6.23
N LYS A 388 -5.79 21.89 5.78
CA LYS A 388 -4.57 21.22 6.30
C LYS A 388 -3.35 22.13 6.13
N GLY A 389 -2.64 22.35 7.24
CA GLY A 389 -1.50 23.25 7.34
C GLY A 389 -1.87 24.72 7.59
N ALA A 390 -3.17 25.08 7.60
CA ALA A 390 -3.57 26.44 7.92
C ALA A 390 -3.33 26.74 9.41
N PRO A 391 -2.67 27.85 9.76
CA PRO A 391 -2.55 28.26 11.14
C PRO A 391 -3.92 28.64 11.70
N GLU A 392 -4.14 28.36 12.97
CA GLU A 392 -5.42 28.61 13.63
C GLU A 392 -5.83 30.09 13.62
N THR A 393 -4.86 30.99 13.60
CA THR A 393 -5.07 32.45 13.53
C THR A 393 -5.78 32.90 12.25
N LEU A 394 -5.77 32.08 11.20
CA LEU A 394 -6.48 32.36 9.95
C LEU A 394 -7.86 31.69 9.87
N LEU A 395 -8.25 30.93 10.90
CA LEU A 395 -9.55 30.28 10.95
C LEU A 395 -10.59 31.24 11.54
N ALA A 396 -11.80 31.16 11.01
CA ALA A 396 -12.95 31.70 11.72
C ALA A 396 -13.09 30.98 13.08
N PRO A 397 -13.59 31.68 14.13
CA PRO A 397 -13.90 31.03 15.39
C PRO A 397 -14.75 29.78 15.17
N PRO A 398 -14.49 28.67 15.89
CA PRO A 398 -15.27 27.46 15.72
C PRO A 398 -16.74 27.77 15.99
N ARG A 399 -17.60 27.39 15.03
CA ARG A 399 -19.04 27.51 15.23
C ARG A 399 -19.48 26.53 16.32
N PRO A 400 -20.45 26.89 17.18
CA PRO A 400 -20.96 25.96 18.18
C PRO A 400 -21.56 24.71 17.54
N GLY A 401 -20.99 23.56 17.87
CA GLY A 401 -21.53 22.24 17.56
C GLY A 401 -21.16 21.62 16.21
N PRO A 402 -21.62 20.38 15.97
CA PRO A 402 -21.16 19.57 14.86
C PRO A 402 -21.70 20.06 13.52
N ARG A 403 -20.82 20.19 12.53
CA ARG A 403 -21.16 20.56 11.16
C ARG A 403 -21.09 19.35 10.21
N PRO A 404 -21.93 19.29 9.17
CA PRO A 404 -21.87 18.21 8.18
C PRO A 404 -20.54 18.23 7.42
N VAL A 405 -20.00 17.04 7.14
CA VAL A 405 -18.80 16.80 6.32
C VAL A 405 -18.98 15.51 5.54
N GLN A 406 -18.18 15.27 4.50
CA GLN A 406 -18.27 14.02 3.74
C GLN A 406 -17.63 12.84 4.49
N ALA A 407 -16.53 13.09 5.20
CA ALA A 407 -15.85 12.08 6.02
C ALA A 407 -15.11 12.71 7.21
N VAL A 408 -14.74 11.88 8.17
CA VAL A 408 -13.86 12.21 9.29
C VAL A 408 -12.77 11.14 9.43
N THR A 409 -11.62 11.50 9.99
CA THR A 409 -10.50 10.56 10.13
C THR A 409 -10.76 9.52 11.22
N GLY A 410 -10.31 8.27 10.98
CA GLY A 410 -10.31 7.20 11.97
C GLY A 410 -9.41 7.47 13.19
N SER A 411 -8.55 8.48 13.12
CA SER A 411 -7.67 8.90 14.23
C SER A 411 -8.46 9.41 15.45
N PHE A 412 -9.64 9.99 15.20
CA PHE A 412 -10.61 10.38 16.21
C PHE A 412 -12.02 10.31 15.60
N LEU A 413 -12.72 9.19 15.84
CA LEU A 413 -14.04 8.92 15.27
C LEU A 413 -14.96 8.32 16.32
N MET A 414 -16.06 9.00 16.62
CA MET A 414 -17.14 8.51 17.48
C MET A 414 -18.24 7.88 16.63
N ILE A 415 -18.69 6.70 17.01
CA ILE A 415 -19.78 5.98 16.34
C ILE A 415 -20.48 5.05 17.32
N ARG A 416 -21.80 4.84 17.17
CA ARG A 416 -22.50 3.80 17.94
C ARG A 416 -22.25 2.42 17.37
N ARG A 417 -22.16 1.42 18.24
CA ARG A 417 -22.03 0.01 17.92
C ARG A 417 -23.03 -0.44 16.85
N GLY A 418 -24.31 -0.09 17.03
CA GLY A 418 -25.38 -0.50 16.11
C GLY A 418 -25.13 -0.05 14.67
N LEU A 419 -24.71 1.21 14.46
CA LEU A 419 -24.35 1.70 13.13
C LEU A 419 -23.06 1.05 12.63
N PHE A 420 -22.03 0.93 13.48
CA PHE A 420 -20.77 0.31 13.11
C PHE A 420 -20.97 -1.15 12.63
N GLU A 421 -21.72 -1.95 13.38
CA GLU A 421 -22.04 -3.35 13.05
C GLU A 421 -22.95 -3.44 11.82
N ALA A 422 -23.96 -2.57 11.68
CA ALA A 422 -24.82 -2.53 10.49
C ALA A 422 -24.05 -2.20 9.20
N LEU A 423 -22.97 -1.43 9.31
CA LEU A 423 -22.08 -1.12 8.19
C LEU A 423 -21.04 -2.24 7.93
N GLY A 424 -20.92 -3.24 8.80
CA GLY A 424 -19.87 -4.27 8.71
C GLY A 424 -18.50 -3.80 9.21
N GLY A 425 -18.45 -2.72 9.99
CA GLY A 425 -17.22 -2.10 10.49
C GLY A 425 -16.38 -1.42 9.41
N PHE A 426 -15.08 -1.29 9.66
CA PHE A 426 -14.10 -0.84 8.66
C PHE A 426 -13.90 -1.93 7.59
N ALA A 427 -13.84 -1.54 6.32
CA ALA A 427 -13.57 -2.47 5.23
C ALA A 427 -12.14 -3.03 5.35
N THR A 428 -12.00 -4.35 5.38
CA THR A 428 -10.73 -5.02 5.68
C THR A 428 -9.84 -5.27 4.46
N ASP A 429 -10.28 -4.87 3.28
CA ASP A 429 -9.56 -5.05 2.01
C ASP A 429 -8.63 -3.90 1.64
N TYR A 430 -8.74 -2.76 2.32
CA TYR A 430 -7.68 -1.77 2.34
C TYR A 430 -6.44 -2.37 3.01
N VAL A 431 -5.34 -2.46 2.25
CA VAL A 431 -4.11 -3.12 2.69
C VAL A 431 -3.42 -2.26 3.73
N HIS A 432 -3.12 -2.83 4.89
CA HIS A 432 -2.56 -2.16 6.07
C HIS A 432 -3.39 -1.00 6.67
N ALA A 433 -3.59 0.12 5.98
CA ALA A 433 -4.30 1.31 6.49
C ALA A 433 -4.60 2.31 5.34
N TYR A 434 -5.29 3.40 5.68
CA TYR A 434 -5.74 4.49 4.80
C TYR A 434 -6.92 4.13 3.90
N TYR A 435 -7.87 5.09 3.81
CA TYR A 435 -9.15 5.05 3.09
C TYR A 435 -10.29 4.28 3.77
N GLU A 436 -10.03 3.41 4.75
CA GLU A 436 -11.07 2.68 5.48
C GLU A 436 -12.04 3.59 6.26
N ASP A 437 -11.56 4.73 6.75
CA ASP A 437 -12.33 5.72 7.51
C ASP A 437 -13.25 6.54 6.59
N ALA A 438 -12.72 7.04 5.48
CA ALA A 438 -13.50 7.70 4.44
C ALA A 438 -14.54 6.75 3.82
N ASP A 439 -14.16 5.50 3.54
CA ASP A 439 -15.07 4.46 3.07
C ASP A 439 -16.21 4.20 4.07
N LEU A 440 -15.91 4.07 5.37
CA LEU A 440 -16.92 3.92 6.41
C LEU A 440 -17.89 5.11 6.43
N CYS A 441 -17.38 6.34 6.34
CA CYS A 441 -18.21 7.55 6.30
C CYS A 441 -19.12 7.59 5.05
N LEU A 442 -18.58 7.25 3.87
CA LEU A 442 -19.38 7.20 2.64
C LEU A 442 -20.44 6.11 2.69
N ARG A 443 -20.13 4.94 3.25
CA ARG A 443 -21.13 3.87 3.48
C ARG A 443 -22.19 4.30 4.48
N ALA A 444 -21.81 4.98 5.56
CA ALA A 444 -22.75 5.52 6.55
C ALA A 444 -23.70 6.55 5.93
N ALA A 445 -23.17 7.52 5.17
CA ALA A 445 -23.98 8.51 4.47
C ALA A 445 -25.00 7.87 3.51
N ARG A 446 -24.61 6.81 2.80
CA ARG A 446 -25.53 6.05 1.92
C ARG A 446 -26.61 5.31 2.68
N ALA A 447 -26.33 4.89 3.90
CA ALA A 447 -27.31 4.31 4.80
C ALA A 447 -28.20 5.37 5.50
N GLY A 448 -28.06 6.66 5.15
CA GLY A 448 -28.84 7.76 5.72
C GLY A 448 -28.30 8.31 7.04
N ALA A 449 -27.10 7.88 7.47
CA ALA A 449 -26.46 8.41 8.66
C ALA A 449 -25.83 9.78 8.40
N ALA A 450 -25.81 10.64 9.42
CA ALA A 450 -25.11 11.92 9.38
C ALA A 450 -23.61 11.71 9.67
N VAL A 451 -22.75 12.35 8.87
CA VAL A 451 -21.32 12.45 9.14
C VAL A 451 -21.00 13.89 9.49
N ARG A 452 -20.44 14.12 10.68
CA ARG A 452 -20.22 15.46 11.22
C ARG A 452 -18.85 15.61 11.84
N CYS A 453 -18.35 16.85 11.88
CA CYS A 453 -17.14 17.23 12.60
C CYS A 453 -17.48 18.30 13.63
N ASP A 454 -17.09 18.10 14.89
CA ASP A 454 -17.17 19.14 15.92
C ASP A 454 -15.83 19.85 16.05
N SER A 455 -15.78 21.07 15.53
CA SER A 455 -14.58 21.91 15.57
C SER A 455 -14.29 22.52 16.96
N ALA A 456 -15.22 22.40 17.92
CA ALA A 456 -15.00 22.83 19.31
C ALA A 456 -14.16 21.82 20.11
N ILE A 457 -14.13 20.55 19.69
CA ILE A 457 -13.20 19.56 20.23
C ILE A 457 -11.89 19.68 19.46
N GLY A 458 -10.87 20.26 20.10
CA GLY A 458 -9.52 20.38 19.56
C GLY A 458 -8.55 19.42 20.24
N LEU A 459 -7.86 18.59 19.47
CA LEU A 459 -6.77 17.72 19.93
C LEU A 459 -5.54 17.87 19.03
N ILE A 460 -4.37 17.49 19.52
CA ILE A 460 -3.15 17.32 18.72
C ILE A 460 -3.09 15.89 18.21
N HIS A 461 -2.66 15.71 16.96
CA HIS A 461 -2.30 14.42 16.39
C HIS A 461 -0.87 14.55 15.84
N LEU A 462 -0.01 13.57 16.10
CA LEU A 462 1.38 13.60 15.64
C LEU A 462 1.62 12.90 14.29
N GLU A 463 0.56 12.62 13.52
CA GLU A 463 0.54 12.03 12.16
C GLU A 463 1.57 10.91 11.91
N GLY A 464 1.21 9.68 12.29
CA GLY A 464 1.95 8.49 11.89
C GLY A 464 3.28 8.30 12.63
N ARG A 465 3.62 9.19 13.57
CA ARG A 465 4.73 9.01 14.51
C ARG A 465 4.50 7.81 15.42
N GLY A 466 3.23 7.46 15.70
CA GLY A 466 2.88 6.22 16.39
C GLY A 466 3.18 4.93 15.62
N SER A 467 3.48 5.01 14.31
CA SER A 467 3.87 3.86 13.50
C SER A 467 5.39 3.73 13.44
N GLY A 468 5.92 2.51 13.52
CA GLY A 468 7.37 2.24 13.61
C GLY A 468 8.28 2.66 12.45
N HIS A 469 7.84 3.51 11.52
CA HIS A 469 8.59 3.87 10.33
C HIS A 469 9.23 5.25 10.43
N ASP A 470 10.55 5.29 10.61
CA ASP A 470 11.36 6.49 10.36
C ASP A 470 11.71 6.54 8.87
N GLY A 471 10.79 7.05 8.03
CA GLY A 471 10.93 7.19 6.58
C GLY A 471 9.68 6.74 5.80
N PRO A 472 9.64 6.87 4.46
CA PRO A 472 8.52 6.39 3.65
C PRO A 472 8.50 4.86 3.65
N GLY A 473 7.98 4.25 4.71
CA GLY A 473 7.72 2.82 4.82
C GLY A 473 6.62 2.33 3.85
N PRO A 474 6.15 1.07 3.97
CA PRO A 474 5.09 0.51 3.14
C PRO A 474 3.74 1.23 3.27
N ALA A 475 3.59 2.14 4.24
CA ALA A 475 2.41 2.99 4.43
C ALA A 475 2.06 3.84 3.18
N ARG A 476 3.05 4.45 2.53
CA ARG A 476 2.82 5.29 1.35
C ARG A 476 2.39 4.50 0.10
N PRO A 477 3.05 3.39 -0.29
CA PRO A 477 2.57 2.58 -1.41
C PRO A 477 1.22 1.91 -1.10
N ALA A 478 0.96 1.49 0.15
CA ALA A 478 -0.35 0.99 0.55
C ALA A 478 -1.44 2.06 0.37
N MET A 479 -1.17 3.31 0.79
CA MET A 479 -2.11 4.42 0.60
C MET A 479 -2.43 4.68 -0.88
N LEU A 480 -1.43 4.65 -1.78
CA LEU A 480 -1.67 4.81 -3.22
C LEU A 480 -2.45 3.62 -3.80
N PHE A 481 -2.11 2.39 -3.41
CA PHE A 481 -2.86 1.20 -3.79
C PHE A 481 -4.34 1.30 -3.34
N ASN A 482 -4.55 1.64 -2.07
CA ASN A 482 -5.87 1.80 -1.47
C ASN A 482 -6.65 2.95 -2.10
N ARG A 483 -5.98 3.98 -2.61
CA ARG A 483 -6.61 5.05 -3.39
C ARG A 483 -7.23 4.54 -4.69
N PHE A 484 -6.56 3.61 -5.39
CA PHE A 484 -7.15 2.97 -6.57
C PHE A 484 -8.37 2.12 -6.19
N LEU A 485 -8.27 1.33 -5.13
CA LEU A 485 -9.39 0.53 -4.61
C LEU A 485 -10.59 1.37 -4.19
N PHE A 486 -10.33 2.48 -3.48
CA PHE A 486 -11.35 3.44 -3.10
C PHE A 486 -12.00 4.07 -4.33
N THR A 487 -11.21 4.40 -5.35
CA THR A 487 -11.72 4.93 -6.62
C THR A 487 -12.63 3.92 -7.31
N GLU A 488 -12.19 2.67 -7.46
CA GLU A 488 -13.00 1.59 -8.04
C GLU A 488 -14.34 1.43 -7.31
N ARG A 489 -14.32 1.49 -5.97
CA ARG A 489 -15.52 1.33 -5.15
C ARG A 489 -16.50 2.50 -5.23
N HIS A 490 -16.00 3.73 -5.31
CA HIS A 490 -16.83 4.92 -5.06
C HIS A 490 -17.02 5.84 -6.28
N ALA A 491 -16.17 5.77 -7.32
CA ALA A 491 -16.20 6.72 -8.44
C ALA A 491 -17.53 6.73 -9.21
N GLY A 492 -18.08 5.55 -9.51
CA GLY A 492 -19.37 5.46 -10.23
C GLY A 492 -20.53 6.12 -9.48
N GLN A 493 -20.50 6.11 -8.15
CA GLN A 493 -21.54 6.69 -7.31
C GLN A 493 -21.35 8.20 -7.12
N LEU A 494 -20.11 8.66 -7.00
CA LEU A 494 -19.81 10.09 -6.85
C LEU A 494 -19.90 10.86 -8.17
N ALA A 495 -19.77 10.19 -9.32
CA ALA A 495 -19.94 10.82 -10.64
C ALA A 495 -21.29 11.57 -10.77
N GLY A 496 -22.37 11.02 -10.21
CA GLY A 496 -23.68 11.68 -10.20
C GLY A 496 -23.77 12.92 -9.29
N GLN A 497 -22.97 12.98 -8.23
CA GLN A 497 -22.90 14.13 -7.32
C GLN A 497 -21.97 15.22 -7.86
N MET A 498 -20.89 14.84 -8.56
CA MET A 498 -19.91 15.77 -9.14
C MET A 498 -20.39 16.43 -10.44
N ALA A 499 -21.31 15.79 -11.18
CA ALA A 499 -21.95 16.39 -12.37
C ALA A 499 -23.04 17.43 -12.01
N GLY A 500 -23.48 17.47 -10.75
CA GLY A 500 -24.58 18.31 -10.26
C GLY A 500 -24.21 19.76 -9.93
N GLY A 501 -22.95 20.17 -10.05
CA GLY A 501 -22.56 21.59 -10.04
C GLY A 501 -22.73 22.36 -8.73
N ASP A 502 -23.13 21.73 -7.62
CA ASP A 502 -23.12 22.35 -6.29
C ASP A 502 -21.95 21.79 -5.49
N GLY A 503 -20.75 22.30 -5.78
CA GLY A 503 -19.66 22.28 -4.81
C GLY A 503 -20.01 23.20 -3.63
N PRO A 504 -19.56 22.89 -2.40
CA PRO A 504 -19.77 23.77 -1.26
C PRO A 504 -19.14 25.16 -1.45
#